data_AF-A0A6N8Z7B6-F1
#
_entry.id   AF-A0A6N8Z7B6-F1
#
_cell.length_a   1.000
_cell.length_b   1.000
_cell.length_c   1.000
_cell.angle_alpha   90.00
_cell.angle_beta   90.00
_cell.angle_gamma   90.00
#
_symmetry.space_group_name_H-M   'P 1'
#
loop_
_entity.id
_entity.type
_entity.pdbx_description
1 polymer ?
#
loop_
_entity_poly.entity_id
_entity_poly.type
_entity_poly.pdbx_seq_one_letter_code
_entity_poly.pdbx_strand_id
1 'polypeptide(L)'
;MHVTLERPHWLRSPWVSAALLAGAAVAGLGFLRIVDPRIPGNYPTCPFLFATGCYCPGCGTLRALASLLERDVRSALGYNPLTVLALPVLAALACSMWSERVGWLARFHFNVPHWAAWALLTAILGFWGLRNIPSISVRNVGAVTLRLPLIRAFVRLPALGRRLGWALRPLTLRKPRRYG
;
A
#
# COMPACT_ATOMS: atom_id res chain seq x y z
N MET A 1 -21.83 17.50 27.37
CA MET A 1 -20.44 17.57 27.85
C MET A 1 -19.50 17.38 26.66
N HIS A 2 -18.93 18.45 26.12
CA HIS A 2 -17.88 18.35 25.09
C HIS A 2 -16.54 18.29 25.80
N VAL A 3 -15.90 17.11 25.83
CA VAL A 3 -14.52 16.97 26.28
C VAL A 3 -13.63 17.51 25.16
N THR A 4 -13.13 18.74 25.31
CA THR A 4 -12.09 19.28 24.44
C THR A 4 -10.76 18.67 24.86
N LEU A 5 -10.30 17.67 24.10
CA LEU A 5 -8.94 17.15 24.25
C LEU A 5 -7.95 18.24 23.81
N GLU A 6 -7.40 18.99 24.77
CA GLU A 6 -6.31 19.93 24.50
C GLU A 6 -5.08 19.15 24.02
N ARG A 7 -4.71 19.33 22.75
CA ARG A 7 -3.49 18.72 22.23
C ARG A 7 -2.28 19.34 22.93
N PRO A 8 -1.36 18.53 23.47
CA PRO A 8 -0.20 19.05 24.16
C PRO A 8 0.64 19.93 23.23
N HIS A 9 1.13 21.06 23.74
CA HIS A 9 1.80 22.10 22.96
C HIS A 9 3.08 21.60 22.25
N TRP A 10 3.77 20.58 22.76
CA TRP A 10 4.92 19.95 22.10
C TRP A 10 4.54 19.22 20.79
N LEU A 11 3.29 18.78 20.65
CA LEU A 11 2.76 18.18 19.42
C LEU A 11 2.49 19.23 18.31
N ARG A 12 2.55 20.53 18.65
CA ARG A 12 2.47 21.64 17.69
C ARG A 12 3.82 21.99 17.09
N SER A 13 4.92 21.53 17.68
CA SER A 13 6.25 21.72 17.09
C SER A 13 6.27 21.00 15.76
N PRO A 14 6.57 21.69 14.64
CA PRO A 14 6.70 21.04 13.36
C PRO A 14 7.68 19.89 13.53
N TRP A 15 8.90 20.14 14.02
CA TRP A 15 9.99 19.17 14.21
C TRP A 15 9.59 17.83 14.82
N VAL A 16 8.74 17.84 15.84
CA VAL A 16 8.23 16.60 16.46
C VAL A 16 7.42 15.79 15.46
N SER A 17 6.54 16.43 14.68
CA SER A 17 5.71 15.74 13.70
C SER A 17 6.50 15.13 12.52
N ALA A 18 7.55 15.79 11.98
CA ALA A 18 8.41 15.11 10.99
C ALA A 18 9.25 14.02 11.63
N ALA A 19 9.78 14.21 12.84
CA ALA A 19 10.54 13.16 13.49
C ALA A 19 9.68 11.89 13.66
N LEU A 20 8.42 12.05 14.06
CA LEU A 20 7.47 10.95 14.15
C LEU A 20 7.15 10.31 12.79
N LEU A 21 6.87 11.12 11.75
CA LEU A 21 6.57 10.61 10.41
C LEU A 21 7.79 9.92 9.77
N ALA A 22 8.97 10.51 9.88
CA ALA A 22 10.22 9.93 9.41
C ALA A 22 10.56 8.66 10.18
N GLY A 23 10.41 8.67 11.51
CA GLY A 23 10.58 7.49 12.35
C GLY A 23 9.63 6.35 11.95
N ALA A 24 8.35 6.64 11.73
CA ALA A 24 7.37 5.67 11.26
C ALA A 24 7.71 5.14 9.85
N ALA A 25 8.14 6.01 8.94
CA ALA A 25 8.56 5.61 7.60
C ALA A 25 9.79 4.70 7.64
N VAL A 26 10.83 5.07 8.40
CA VAL A 26 12.03 4.25 8.58
C VAL A 26 11.71 2.91 9.24
N ALA A 27 10.87 2.89 10.27
CA ALA A 27 10.42 1.65 10.90
C ALA A 27 9.66 0.75 9.93
N GLY A 28 8.73 1.32 9.14
CA GLY A 28 7.99 0.58 8.12
C GLY A 28 8.90 0.02 7.01
N LEU A 29 9.85 0.82 6.51
CA LEU A 29 10.82 0.38 5.52
C LEU A 29 11.78 -0.67 6.10
N GLY A 30 12.21 -0.51 7.35
CA GLY A 30 13.00 -1.51 8.07
C GLY A 30 12.25 -2.83 8.22
N PHE A 31 10.97 -2.79 8.57
CA PHE A 31 10.12 -3.98 8.62
C PHE A 31 10.01 -4.67 7.26
N LEU A 32 9.85 -3.90 6.17
CA LEU A 32 9.84 -4.45 4.81
C LEU A 32 11.15 -5.11 4.39
N ARG A 33 12.29 -4.72 4.99
CA ARG A 33 13.57 -5.40 4.75
C ARG A 33 13.68 -6.72 5.49
N ILE A 34 12.98 -6.88 6.61
CA ILE A 34 12.98 -8.10 7.41
C ILE A 34 11.95 -9.09 6.86
N VAL A 35 10.74 -8.60 6.55
CA VAL A 35 9.63 -9.42 6.06
C VAL A 35 9.40 -9.09 4.59
N ASP A 36 9.97 -9.93 3.71
CA ASP A 36 9.93 -9.66 2.26
C ASP A 36 8.51 -9.91 1.67
N PRO A 37 7.86 -8.91 1.06
CA PRO A 37 6.53 -9.04 0.45
C PRO A 37 6.51 -9.81 -0.87
N ARG A 38 7.66 -10.17 -1.43
CA ARG A 38 7.78 -10.99 -2.65
C ARG A 38 7.73 -12.48 -2.34
N ILE A 39 7.95 -12.86 -1.07
CA ILE A 39 7.82 -14.25 -0.62
C ILE A 39 6.34 -14.54 -0.35
N PRO A 40 5.72 -15.52 -1.03
CA PRO A 40 4.33 -15.90 -0.78
C PRO A 40 4.12 -16.32 0.68
N GLY A 41 3.04 -15.82 1.31
CA GLY A 41 2.68 -16.15 2.69
C GLY A 41 3.08 -15.10 3.74
N ASN A 42 4.02 -14.20 3.43
CA ASN A 42 4.44 -13.15 4.36
C ASN A 42 3.39 -12.04 4.57
N TYR A 43 2.55 -11.78 3.56
CA TYR A 43 1.49 -10.78 3.64
C TYR A 43 0.17 -11.34 3.10
N PRO A 44 -0.96 -10.90 3.68
CA PRO A 44 -2.27 -11.30 3.19
C PRO A 44 -2.50 -10.79 1.77
N THR A 45 -3.40 -11.47 1.05
CA THR A 45 -3.84 -11.00 -0.26
C THR A 45 -4.56 -9.66 -0.11
N CYS A 46 -4.42 -8.78 -1.11
CA CYS A 46 -5.08 -7.48 -1.12
C CYS A 46 -6.60 -7.65 -0.93
N PRO A 47 -7.22 -7.01 0.07
CA PRO A 47 -8.64 -7.15 0.35
C PRO A 47 -9.51 -6.65 -0.81
N PHE A 48 -9.06 -5.60 -1.52
CA PHE A 48 -9.76 -5.08 -2.68
C PHE A 48 -9.79 -6.10 -3.83
N LEU A 49 -8.63 -6.71 -4.13
CA LEU A 49 -8.54 -7.75 -5.15
C LEU A 49 -9.36 -8.99 -4.76
N PHE A 50 -9.33 -9.35 -3.47
CA PHE A 50 -10.10 -10.48 -2.96
C PHE A 50 -11.62 -10.24 -3.06
N ALA A 51 -12.08 -9.01 -2.77
CA ALA A 51 -13.49 -8.65 -2.77
C ALA A 51 -14.05 -8.38 -4.18
N THR A 52 -13.29 -7.68 -5.03
CA THR A 52 -13.76 -7.20 -6.35
C THR A 52 -13.25 -8.03 -7.51
N GLY A 53 -12.20 -8.84 -7.32
CA GLY A 53 -11.49 -9.49 -8.42
C GLY A 53 -10.69 -8.54 -9.32
N CYS A 54 -10.74 -7.23 -9.07
CA CYS A 54 -10.03 -6.21 -9.83
C CYS A 54 -8.75 -5.75 -9.13
N TYR A 55 -7.75 -5.34 -9.90
CA TYR A 55 -6.55 -4.72 -9.35
C TYR A 55 -6.81 -3.24 -9.02
N CYS A 56 -6.42 -2.78 -7.83
CA CYS A 56 -6.41 -1.36 -7.48
C CYS A 56 -5.11 -0.69 -7.99
N PRO A 57 -5.06 0.64 -8.13
CA PRO A 57 -3.84 1.34 -8.58
C PRO A 57 -2.65 1.13 -7.61
N GLY A 58 -2.92 0.79 -6.34
CA GLY A 58 -1.91 0.47 -5.35
C GLY A 58 -1.45 -1.00 -5.31
N CYS A 59 -2.00 -1.88 -6.15
CA CYS A 59 -1.59 -3.28 -6.14
C CYS A 59 -0.09 -3.41 -6.49
N GLY A 60 0.68 -4.07 -5.63
CA GLY A 60 2.12 -4.26 -5.84
C GLY A 60 3.02 -3.16 -5.29
N THR A 61 2.48 -2.07 -4.73
CA THR A 61 3.26 -1.00 -4.10
C THR A 61 4.24 -1.53 -3.05
N LEU A 62 3.82 -2.47 -2.20
CA LEU A 62 4.67 -3.04 -1.15
C LEU A 62 5.90 -3.76 -1.73
N ARG A 63 5.72 -4.52 -2.81
CA ARG A 63 6.80 -5.21 -3.54
C ARG A 63 7.69 -4.22 -4.29
N ALA A 64 7.10 -3.17 -4.86
CA ALA A 64 7.85 -2.10 -5.51
C ALA A 64 8.76 -1.37 -4.51
N LEU A 65 8.24 -1.01 -3.33
CA LEU A 65 9.03 -0.39 -2.27
C LEU A 65 10.17 -1.29 -1.78
N ALA A 66 9.91 -2.59 -1.59
CA ALA A 66 10.96 -3.54 -1.22
C ALA A 66 12.08 -3.63 -2.27
N SER A 67 11.74 -3.63 -3.57
CA SER A 67 12.74 -3.60 -4.65
C SER A 67 13.50 -2.27 -4.73
N LEU A 68 12.83 -1.13 -4.48
CA LEU A 68 13.51 0.17 -4.40
C LEU A 68 14.53 0.21 -3.26
N LEU A 69 14.24 -0.41 -2.11
CA LEU A 69 15.18 -0.51 -0.99
C LEU A 69 16.42 -1.36 -1.31
N GLU A 70 16.33 -2.25 -2.28
CA GLU A 70 17.42 -3.06 -2.82
C GLU A 70 18.11 -2.40 -4.02
N ARG A 71 17.72 -1.17 -4.36
CA ARG A 71 18.20 -0.40 -5.53
C ARG A 71 17.84 -1.05 -6.88
N ASP A 72 16.84 -1.93 -6.90
CA ASP A 72 16.34 -2.55 -8.13
C ASP A 72 15.11 -1.80 -8.66
N VAL A 73 15.39 -0.74 -9.43
CA VAL A 73 14.35 0.09 -10.05
C VAL A 73 13.59 -0.67 -11.14
N ARG A 74 14.24 -1.62 -11.83
CA ARG A 74 13.62 -2.39 -12.91
C ARG A 74 12.53 -3.29 -12.37
N SER A 75 12.81 -4.04 -11.31
CA SER A 75 11.79 -4.86 -10.65
C SER A 75 10.71 -4.00 -10.00
N ALA A 76 11.08 -2.84 -9.42
CA ALA A 76 10.09 -1.93 -8.85
C ALA A 76 9.08 -1.41 -9.88
N LEU A 77 9.55 -1.02 -11.07
CA LEU A 77 8.71 -0.65 -12.20
C LEU A 77 7.84 -1.83 -12.66
N GLY A 78 8.38 -3.05 -12.67
CA GLY A 78 7.60 -4.25 -12.97
C GLY A 78 6.46 -4.51 -11.98
N TYR A 79 6.65 -4.16 -10.69
CA TYR A 79 5.62 -4.33 -9.67
C TYR A 79 4.58 -3.21 -9.64
N ASN A 80 5.01 -1.95 -9.65
CA ASN A 80 4.11 -0.80 -9.70
C ASN A 80 4.82 0.45 -10.25
N PRO A 81 4.71 0.75 -11.55
CA PRO A 81 5.29 1.95 -12.14
C PRO A 81 4.78 3.24 -11.48
N LEU A 82 3.49 3.28 -11.14
CA LEU A 82 2.86 4.44 -10.52
C LEU A 82 3.53 4.77 -9.17
N THR A 83 3.87 3.77 -8.37
CA THR A 83 4.59 3.98 -7.11
C THR A 83 5.95 4.61 -7.34
N VAL A 84 6.74 4.09 -8.28
CA VAL A 84 8.10 4.57 -8.56
C VAL A 84 8.07 6.02 -9.01
N LEU A 85 7.12 6.39 -9.88
CA LEU A 85 6.97 7.75 -10.39
C LEU A 85 6.36 8.71 -9.36
N ALA A 86 5.43 8.25 -8.53
CA ALA A 86 4.79 9.09 -7.51
C ALA A 86 5.70 9.37 -6.32
N LEU A 87 6.61 8.45 -5.96
CA LEU A 87 7.47 8.59 -4.79
C LEU A 87 8.25 9.92 -4.73
N PRO A 88 9.00 10.34 -5.78
CA PRO A 88 9.75 11.60 -5.74
C PRO A 88 8.83 12.82 -5.65
N VAL A 89 7.65 12.78 -6.29
CA VAL A 89 6.66 13.85 -6.21
C VAL A 89 6.14 13.99 -4.78
N LEU A 90 5.75 12.86 -4.15
CA LEU A 90 5.27 12.86 -2.77
C LEU A 90 6.35 13.32 -1.79
N ALA A 91 7.61 12.95 -2.00
CA ALA A 91 8.74 13.41 -1.20
C ALA A 91 8.93 14.94 -1.33
N ALA A 92 8.90 15.46 -2.56
CA ALA A 92 9.02 16.91 -2.81
C ALA A 92 7.89 17.71 -2.14
N LEU A 93 6.64 17.23 -2.24
CA LEU A 93 5.49 17.85 -1.58
C LEU A 93 5.58 17.78 -0.05
N ALA A 94 6.02 16.65 0.51
CA ALA A 94 6.23 16.54 1.93
C ALA A 94 7.32 17.52 2.42
N CYS A 95 8.40 17.67 1.66
CA CYS A 95 9.46 18.64 1.95
C CYS A 95 8.99 20.09 1.85
N SER A 96 8.19 20.45 0.83
CA SER A 96 7.66 21.82 0.68
C SER A 96 6.75 22.18 1.84
N MET A 97 5.75 21.34 2.12
CA MET A 97 4.81 21.52 3.25
C MET A 97 5.54 21.61 4.59
N TRP A 98 6.62 20.84 4.76
CA TRP A 98 7.43 20.91 5.95
C TRP A 98 8.19 22.24 6.05
N SER A 99 8.87 22.64 4.98
CA SER A 99 9.68 23.86 4.93
C SER A 99 8.89 25.12 5.26
N GLU A 100 7.63 25.18 4.82
CA GLU A 100 6.67 26.23 5.15
C GLU A 100 6.39 26.30 6.66
N ARG A 101 6.21 25.13 7.30
CA ARG A 101 5.90 25.05 8.74
C ARG A 101 7.08 25.40 9.65
N VAL A 102 8.31 25.10 9.23
CA VAL A 102 9.53 25.39 10.03
C VAL A 102 10.14 26.75 9.71
N GLY A 103 9.67 27.46 8.68
CA GLY A 103 10.26 28.73 8.21
C GLY A 103 11.70 28.60 7.69
N TRP A 104 12.25 27.39 7.65
CA TRP A 104 13.65 27.09 7.37
C TRP A 104 14.00 27.31 5.89
N LEU A 105 13.04 27.09 5.00
CA LEU A 105 13.24 27.10 3.55
C LEU A 105 12.03 27.73 2.86
N ALA A 106 11.69 28.98 3.21
CA ALA A 106 10.59 29.76 2.58
C ALA A 106 10.71 29.98 1.05
N ARG A 107 11.66 29.28 0.39
CA ARG A 107 11.92 29.30 -1.05
C ARG A 107 11.38 28.07 -1.79
N PHE A 108 11.08 26.96 -1.11
CA PHE A 108 10.56 25.74 -1.75
C PHE A 108 9.03 25.67 -1.66
N HIS A 109 8.35 26.67 -2.23
CA HIS A 109 6.92 26.58 -2.48
C HIS A 109 6.67 25.76 -3.75
N PHE A 110 6.37 24.48 -3.58
CA PHE A 110 5.73 23.70 -4.64
C PHE A 110 4.25 24.09 -4.68
N ASN A 111 3.93 25.14 -5.44
CA ASN A 111 2.54 25.43 -5.76
C ASN A 111 2.05 24.35 -6.72
N VAL A 112 1.28 23.39 -6.23
CA VAL A 112 0.65 22.37 -7.07
C VAL A 112 -0.52 23.04 -7.76
N PRO A 113 -0.42 23.37 -9.05
CA PRO A 113 -1.54 23.98 -9.74
C PRO A 113 -2.70 22.97 -9.78
N HIS A 114 -3.94 23.46 -9.71
CA HIS A 114 -5.11 22.58 -9.71
C HIS A 114 -5.14 21.60 -10.88
N TRP A 115 -4.59 21.98 -12.05
CA TRP A 115 -4.46 21.09 -13.20
C TRP A 115 -3.55 19.89 -12.92
N ALA A 116 -2.51 20.02 -12.08
CA ALA A 116 -1.62 18.92 -11.74
C ALA A 116 -2.33 17.87 -10.88
N ALA A 117 -3.25 18.30 -10.01
CA ALA A 117 -4.11 17.39 -9.26
C ALA A 117 -5.02 16.58 -10.21
N TRP A 118 -5.62 17.25 -11.21
CA TRP A 118 -6.40 16.58 -12.26
C TRP A 118 -5.53 15.66 -13.11
N ALA A 119 -4.33 16.09 -13.51
CA ALA A 119 -3.40 15.26 -14.28
C ALA A 119 -2.98 14.00 -13.51
N LEU A 120 -2.71 14.12 -12.21
CA LEU A 120 -2.41 12.98 -11.35
C LEU A 120 -3.62 12.04 -11.23
N LEU A 121 -4.82 12.58 -11.03
CA LEU A 121 -6.04 11.79 -10.97
C LEU A 121 -6.27 11.03 -12.29
N THR A 122 -6.15 11.72 -13.43
CA THR A 122 -6.25 11.11 -14.76
C THR A 122 -5.19 10.04 -14.97
N ALA A 123 -3.95 10.26 -14.51
CA ALA A 123 -2.89 9.26 -14.58
C ALA A 123 -3.21 8.03 -13.72
N ILE A 124 -3.74 8.22 -12.51
CA ILE A 124 -4.16 7.11 -11.62
C ILE A 124 -5.30 6.32 -12.25
N LEU A 125 -6.33 7.00 -12.78
CA LEU A 125 -7.49 6.36 -13.42
C LEU A 125 -7.10 5.67 -14.73
N GLY A 126 -6.26 6.30 -15.54
CA GLY A 126 -5.70 5.71 -16.76
C GLY A 126 -4.88 4.47 -16.45
N PHE A 127 -3.98 4.53 -15.47
CA PHE A 127 -3.22 3.37 -14.99
C PHE A 127 -4.15 2.28 -14.44
N TRP A 128 -5.16 2.64 -13.66
CA TRP A 128 -6.14 1.70 -13.13
C TRP A 128 -6.91 0.99 -14.25
N GLY A 129 -7.38 1.73 -15.25
CA GLY A 129 -8.03 1.20 -16.45
C GLY A 129 -7.10 0.27 -17.22
N LEU A 130 -5.90 0.74 -17.58
CA LEU A 130 -4.88 -0.03 -18.31
C LEU A 130 -4.57 -1.37 -17.65
N ARG A 131 -4.50 -1.38 -16.31
CA ARG A 131 -4.18 -2.58 -15.53
C ARG A 131 -5.34 -3.57 -15.42
N ASN A 132 -6.57 -3.13 -15.68
CA ASN A 132 -7.78 -3.95 -15.66
C ASN A 132 -8.34 -4.22 -17.07
N ILE A 133 -7.56 -3.98 -18.14
CA ILE A 133 -8.01 -4.24 -19.52
C ILE A 133 -8.27 -5.76 -19.73
N PRO A 134 -9.38 -6.12 -20.42
CA PRO A 134 -9.79 -7.51 -20.63
C PRO A 134 -8.80 -8.46 -21.24
N SER A 135 -7.95 -7.97 -22.14
CA SER A 135 -6.94 -8.78 -22.80
C SER A 135 -5.89 -9.36 -21.84
N ILE A 136 -5.73 -8.79 -20.63
CA ILE A 136 -4.71 -9.21 -19.65
C ILE A 136 -5.32 -9.74 -18.33
N SER A 137 -6.52 -9.29 -17.90
CA SER A 137 -7.00 -9.62 -16.53
C SER A 137 -8.51 -9.87 -16.33
N VAL A 138 -9.42 -9.66 -17.29
CA VAL A 138 -10.88 -9.66 -17.00
C VAL A 138 -11.50 -11.06 -16.88
N ARG A 139 -10.69 -12.11 -16.72
CA ARG A 139 -11.21 -13.48 -16.49
C ARG A 139 -12.03 -13.66 -15.20
N ASN A 140 -12.05 -12.69 -14.27
CA ASN A 140 -12.65 -12.87 -12.95
C ASN A 140 -13.80 -11.92 -12.58
N VAL A 141 -14.25 -11.01 -13.47
CA VAL A 141 -15.41 -10.16 -13.15
C VAL A 141 -16.69 -11.00 -12.97
N GLY A 142 -16.78 -12.17 -13.62
CA GLY A 142 -17.84 -13.16 -13.39
C GLY A 142 -17.76 -13.89 -12.03
N ALA A 143 -16.66 -13.78 -11.28
CA ALA A 143 -16.49 -14.42 -9.97
C ALA A 143 -16.94 -13.52 -8.79
N VAL A 144 -17.18 -12.23 -9.03
CA VAL A 144 -17.74 -11.28 -8.03
C VAL A 144 -19.08 -11.79 -7.50
N THR A 145 -19.88 -12.43 -8.35
CA THR A 145 -21.18 -12.99 -7.98
C THR A 145 -21.08 -14.30 -7.17
N LEU A 146 -19.96 -15.03 -7.25
CA LEU A 146 -19.79 -16.37 -6.66
C LEU A 146 -19.05 -16.40 -5.30
N ARG A 147 -18.37 -15.31 -4.90
CA ARG A 147 -17.55 -15.28 -3.65
C ARG A 147 -18.21 -14.63 -2.43
N LEU A 148 -19.36 -13.95 -2.59
CA LEU A 148 -20.13 -13.44 -1.44
C LEU A 148 -20.50 -14.50 -0.37
N PRO A 149 -20.83 -15.78 -0.68
CA PRO A 149 -21.16 -16.74 0.37
C PRO A 149 -19.95 -17.17 1.23
N LEU A 150 -18.72 -17.10 0.71
CA LEU A 150 -17.51 -17.50 1.45
C LEU A 150 -17.08 -16.45 2.50
N ILE A 151 -17.32 -15.17 2.23
CA ILE A 151 -17.04 -14.09 3.19
C ILE A 151 -18.00 -14.17 4.39
N ARG A 152 -19.27 -14.55 4.17
CA ARG A 152 -20.23 -14.84 5.25
C ARG A 152 -19.80 -16.04 6.12
N ALA A 153 -19.15 -17.05 5.53
CA ALA A 153 -18.64 -18.19 6.28
C ALA A 153 -17.41 -17.83 7.14
N PHE A 154 -16.49 -17.01 6.63
CA PHE A 154 -15.28 -16.61 7.35
C PHE A 154 -15.57 -15.68 8.54
N VAL A 155 -16.56 -14.79 8.42
CA VAL A 155 -16.98 -13.90 9.52
C VAL A 155 -17.75 -14.65 10.62
N ARG A 156 -18.33 -15.83 10.34
CA ARG A 156 -18.99 -16.69 11.35
C ARG A 156 -18.05 -17.66 12.06
N LEU A 157 -16.78 -17.77 11.66
CA LEU A 157 -15.85 -18.76 12.21
C LEU A 157 -15.18 -18.46 13.58
N PRO A 158 -15.30 -17.30 14.26
CA PRO A 158 -14.76 -17.18 15.61
C PRO A 158 -15.57 -17.93 16.69
N ALA A 159 -16.71 -18.54 16.36
CA ALA A 159 -17.54 -19.27 17.32
C ALA A 159 -17.30 -20.79 17.40
N LEU A 160 -16.57 -21.39 16.44
CA LEU A 160 -16.42 -22.86 16.34
C LEU A 160 -14.99 -23.37 16.59
N GLY A 161 -14.04 -22.51 16.95
CA GLY A 161 -12.65 -22.88 17.21
C GLY A 161 -12.39 -23.53 18.59
N ARG A 162 -13.40 -23.60 19.47
CA ARG A 162 -13.26 -24.15 20.84
C ARG A 162 -13.76 -25.59 21.03
N ARG A 163 -14.34 -26.24 20.02
CA ARG A 163 -14.99 -27.57 20.20
C ARG A 163 -14.31 -28.76 19.51
N LEU A 164 -13.37 -28.56 18.60
CA LEU A 164 -12.75 -29.69 17.87
C LEU A 164 -11.24 -29.47 17.80
N GLY A 165 -10.50 -30.19 18.64
CA GLY A 165 -9.05 -30.14 18.73
C GLY A 165 -8.38 -30.55 17.41
N TRP A 166 -7.58 -29.66 16.84
CA TRP A 166 -6.94 -29.88 15.55
C TRP A 166 -5.58 -30.56 15.72
N ALA A 167 -5.56 -31.86 15.42
CA ALA A 167 -4.36 -32.60 15.05
C ALA A 167 -3.93 -32.15 13.65
N LEU A 168 -2.87 -31.34 13.56
CA LEU A 168 -2.31 -30.87 12.29
C LEU A 168 -1.31 -31.88 11.73
N ARG A 169 -1.68 -32.60 10.67
CA ARG A 169 -0.73 -33.22 9.72
C ARG A 169 -0.30 -32.16 8.69
N PRO A 170 1.00 -31.91 8.47
CA PRO A 170 1.44 -30.93 7.49
C PRO A 170 1.36 -31.51 6.07
N LEU A 171 0.55 -30.88 5.21
CA LEU A 171 0.57 -31.11 3.77
C LEU A 171 1.70 -30.29 3.15
N THR A 172 2.60 -30.98 2.47
CA THR A 172 3.78 -30.46 1.76
C THR A 172 3.36 -29.64 0.54
N LEU A 173 3.53 -28.31 0.59
CA LEU A 173 3.30 -27.41 -0.54
C LEU A 173 4.54 -27.34 -1.44
N ARG A 174 4.37 -27.80 -2.68
CA ARG A 174 5.33 -27.78 -3.79
C ARG A 174 5.61 -26.33 -4.25
N LYS A 175 6.87 -25.90 -4.25
CA LYS A 175 7.34 -24.59 -4.76
C LYS A 175 6.99 -24.40 -6.26
N PRO A 176 6.44 -23.25 -6.69
CA PRO A 176 6.46 -22.87 -8.10
C PRO A 176 7.83 -22.29 -8.50
N ARG A 177 8.20 -22.54 -9.77
CA ARG A 177 9.49 -22.25 -10.40
C ARG A 177 9.84 -20.75 -10.38
N ARG A 178 11.13 -20.45 -10.22
CA ARG A 178 11.74 -19.13 -10.43
C ARG A 178 11.57 -18.70 -11.89
N TYR A 179 11.26 -17.43 -12.12
CA TYR A 179 11.38 -16.80 -13.44
C TYR A 179 12.87 -16.65 -13.76
N GLY A 180 13.26 -17.12 -14.94
CA GLY A 180 14.54 -16.83 -15.58
C GLY A 180 14.44 -15.62 -16.50
#